data_AF-A0A930HVD5-F1
#
_entry.id   AF-A0A930HVD5-F1
#
_cell.length_a   1.000
_cell.length_b   1.000
_cell.length_c   1.000
_cell.angle_alpha   90.00
_cell.angle_beta   90.00
_cell.angle_gamma   90.00
#
_symmetry.space_group_name_H-M   'P 1'
#
loop_
_entity.id
_entity.type
_entity.pdbx_description
1 polymer ?
#
loop_
_entity_poly.entity_id
_entity_poly.type
_entity_poly.pdbx_seq_one_letter_code
_entity_poly.pdbx_strand_id
1 'polypeptide(L)' 'MKLYFIGIGGIGMSALVRYFLSKGDSVAGYDLT' A
#
# COMPACT_ATOMS: atom_id res chain seq x y z
N MET A 1 -12.93 2.17 -2.47
CA MET A 1 -11.94 3.27 -2.43
C MET A 1 -10.67 2.80 -3.14
N LYS A 2 -9.97 3.64 -3.91
CA LYS A 2 -8.68 3.25 -4.52
C LYS A 2 -7.55 3.99 -3.80
N LEU A 3 -6.73 3.27 -3.03
CA LEU A 3 -5.60 3.85 -2.32
C LEU A 3 -4.35 3.76 -3.18
N TYR A 4 -3.69 4.89 -3.41
CA TYR A 4 -2.42 4.97 -4.13
C TYR A 4 -1.31 5.38 -3.19
N PHE A 5 -0.27 4.56 -3.11
CA PHE A 5 0.87 4.76 -2.22
C PHE A 5 2.14 5.08 -3.01
N ILE A 6 2.83 6.15 -2.62
CA ILE A 6 4.15 6.52 -3.14
C ILE A 6 5.18 6.02 -2.12
N GLY A 7 6.12 5.17 -2.52
CA GLY A 7 7.06 4.48 -1.63
C GLY A 7 6.52 3.17 -1.04
N ILE A 8 5.79 2.37 -1.84
CA ILE A 8 5.17 1.11 -1.36
C ILE A 8 6.19 0.06 -0.89
N GLY A 9 7.46 0.16 -1.30
CA GLY A 9 8.53 -0.76 -0.95
C GLY A 9 9.07 -0.59 0.47
N GLY A 10 8.69 0.48 1.18
CA GLY A 10 9.11 0.70 2.57
C GLY A 10 8.53 -0.35 3.54
N ILE A 11 9.34 -0.76 4.53
CA ILE A 11 8.92 -1.73 5.56
C ILE A 11 7.70 -1.25 6.37
N GLY A 12 7.62 0.05 6.65
CA GLY A 12 6.46 0.66 7.31
C GLY A 12 5.23 0.70 6.39
N MET A 13 5.45 0.91 5.09
CA MET A 13 4.40 1.00 4.09
C MET A 13 3.71 -0.33 3.85
N SER A 14 4.49 -1.42 3.89
CA SER A 14 3.99 -2.79 3.78
C SER A 14 2.95 -3.14 4.85
N ALA A 15 3.09 -2.64 6.09
CA ALA A 15 2.12 -2.90 7.15
C ALA A 15 0.77 -2.20 6.89
N LEU A 16 0.81 -0.95 6.42
CA LEU A 16 -0.38 -0.17 6.06
C LEU A 16 -1.10 -0.82 4.87
N VAL A 17 -0.37 -1.19 3.83
CA VAL A 17 -0.93 -1.87 2.65
C VAL A 17 -1.65 -3.16 3.03
N ARG A 18 -1.02 -4.00 3.87
CA ARG A 18 -1.65 -5.25 4.35
C ARG A 18 -2.94 -4.99 5.12
N TYR A 19 -2.98 -3.95 5.95
CA TYR A 19 -4.19 -3.57 6.66
C TYR A 19 -5.32 -3.19 5.70
N PHE A 20 -5.07 -2.33 4.71
CA PHE A 20 -6.09 -1.92 3.74
C PHE A 20 -6.52 -3.09 2.83
N LEU A 21 -5.58 -3.94 2.40
CA LEU A 21 -5.90 -5.16 1.67
C LEU A 21 -6.78 -6.11 2.50
N SER A 22 -6.51 -6.26 3.80
CA SER A 22 -7.33 -7.09 4.70
C SER A 22 -8.76 -6.56 4.88
N LYS A 23 -8.98 -5.26 4.66
CA LYS A 23 -10.31 -4.64 4.65
C LYS A 23 -11.03 -4.78 3.30
N GLY A 24 -10.39 -5.36 2.30
CA GLY A 24 -10.93 -5.50 0.94
C GLY A 24 -10.77 -4.23 0.09
N ASP A 25 -9.99 -3.24 0.56
CA ASP A 25 -9.70 -2.06 -0.24
C ASP A 25 -8.68 -2.38 -1.33
N SER A 26 -8.90 -1.81 -2.51
CA SER A 26 -7.95 -1.91 -3.61
C SER A 26 -6.80 -0.93 -3.40
N VAL A 27 -5.60 -1.47 -3.29
CA VAL A 27 -4.37 -0.72 -3.09
C VAL A 27 -3.50 -0.82 -4.34
N ALA A 28 -2.98 0.31 -4.79
CA ALA A 28 -1.94 0.42 -5.80
C ALA A 28 -0.78 1.24 -5.23
N GLY A 29 0.42 1.07 -5.77
CA GLY A 29 1.54 1.88 -5.34
C GLY A 29 2.71 1.84 -6.29
N TYR A 30 3.56 2.85 -6.17
CA TYR A 30 4.79 3.00 -6.91
C TYR A 30 5.94 3.09 -5.90
N ASP A 31 7.01 2.37 -6.14
CA ASP A 31 8.26 2.47 -5.39
C ASP A 31 9.35 2.93 -6.35
N LEU A 32 10.25 3.80 -5.88
CA LEU A 32 11.33 4.38 -6.70
C LEU A 32 12.55 3.46 -6.81
N THR A 33 12.51 2.28 -6.17
CA THR A 33 13.62 1.33 -6.09
C THR A 33 13.41 0.15 -7.04
#